data_AF-A0A355EYP7-F1
#
_entry.id   AF-A0A355EYP7-F1
#
_cell.length_a   1.000
_cell.length_b   1.000
_cell.length_c   1.000
_cell.angle_alpha   90.00
_cell.angle_beta   90.00
_cell.angle_gamma   90.00
#
_symmetry.space_group_name_H-M   'P 1'
#
loop_
_entity.id
_entity.type
_entity.pdbx_description
1 polymer ?
#
loop_
_entity_poly.entity_id
_entity_poly.type
_entity_poly.pdbx_seq_one_letter_code
_entity_poly.pdbx_strand_id
1 'polypeptide(L)'
;MIAPRLGVAFVMRPRGGVEAIDLASGAVRWHSDQAAKPLALTGDRLIAQVDNAGANALDLAVLDARSGASRDSLRMPLPEGVRASVTDTLDGTFRLQARGTGTELMVAWEATATATQGYLPAEDEIQSPSVVAGSAVLDLSTPRLLLKAEPAVRQVRSASLSRASLEEVSSRVVAGGQGRQLLAADGRHVLVTEPAKGAKNPLERHRWTIYDRSGARLGSVPAMVSATPFLVVGSTLYHVAPAHAFLRDGKLVERPAALRAVNLTTGKETWTKAAGATTFAGPFPP
;
A
#
# COMPACT_ATOMS: atom_id res chain seq x y z
N MET A 1 -4.02 -3.80 -3.64
CA MET A 1 -4.43 -3.24 -4.95
C MET A 1 -5.90 -3.56 -5.19
N ILE A 2 -6.70 -2.62 -5.72
CA ILE A 2 -8.11 -2.86 -6.03
C ILE A 2 -8.31 -2.76 -7.54
N ALA A 3 -9.04 -3.72 -8.13
CA ALA A 3 -9.37 -3.77 -9.54
C ALA A 3 -10.91 -3.77 -9.73
N PRO A 4 -11.56 -2.60 -9.71
CA PRO A 4 -13.02 -2.49 -9.72
C PRO A 4 -13.69 -3.16 -10.91
N ARG A 5 -13.07 -3.07 -12.09
CA ARG A 5 -13.59 -3.70 -13.33
C ARG A 5 -13.68 -5.22 -13.22
N LEU A 6 -12.84 -5.84 -12.40
CA LEU A 6 -12.86 -7.29 -12.14
C LEU A 6 -13.68 -7.65 -10.87
N GLY A 7 -14.19 -6.65 -10.16
CA GLY A 7 -14.87 -6.83 -8.87
C GLY A 7 -13.96 -7.47 -7.80
N VAL A 8 -12.65 -7.24 -7.86
CA VAL A 8 -11.68 -7.92 -6.99
C VAL A 8 -10.67 -6.96 -6.35
N ALA A 9 -10.25 -7.27 -5.12
CA ALA A 9 -9.06 -6.70 -4.50
C ALA A 9 -7.97 -7.77 -4.36
N PHE A 10 -6.74 -7.44 -4.73
CA PHE A 10 -5.56 -8.25 -4.44
C PHE A 10 -4.87 -7.71 -3.20
N VAL A 11 -4.77 -8.53 -2.16
CA VAL A 11 -4.32 -8.12 -0.83
C VAL A 11 -3.17 -9.02 -0.38
N MET A 12 -2.09 -8.41 0.10
CA MET A 12 -1.01 -9.11 0.78
C MET A 12 -1.55 -9.69 2.08
N ARG A 13 -1.30 -10.97 2.36
CA ARG A 13 -1.70 -11.58 3.63
C ARG A 13 -0.70 -11.21 4.74
N PRO A 14 -1.12 -11.17 6.02
CA PRO A 14 -0.23 -10.88 7.14
C PRO A 14 0.97 -11.83 7.31
N ARG A 15 0.89 -13.06 6.78
CA ARG A 15 1.95 -14.08 6.89
C ARG A 15 2.63 -14.36 5.54
N GLY A 16 2.62 -13.39 4.62
CA GLY A 16 3.06 -13.58 3.25
C GLY A 16 1.99 -14.22 2.38
N GLY A 17 2.17 -14.15 1.06
CA GLY A 17 1.15 -14.55 0.11
C GLY A 17 0.23 -13.41 -0.35
N VAL A 18 -0.55 -13.69 -1.40
CA VAL A 18 -1.60 -12.81 -1.93
C VAL A 18 -2.95 -13.52 -1.87
N GLU A 19 -4.01 -12.78 -1.54
CA GLU A 19 -5.40 -13.20 -1.74
C GLU A 19 -6.09 -12.31 -2.76
N ALA A 20 -6.94 -12.92 -3.59
CA ALA A 20 -7.96 -12.21 -4.35
C ALA A 20 -9.29 -12.24 -3.60
N ILE A 21 -9.82 -11.07 -3.29
CA ILE A 21 -11.03 -10.88 -2.50
C ILE A 21 -12.12 -10.33 -3.40
N ASP A 22 -13.28 -10.96 -3.40
CA ASP A 22 -14.48 -10.43 -4.03
C ASP A 22 -14.91 -9.13 -3.36
N LEU A 23 -15.04 -8.04 -4.12
CA LEU A 23 -15.33 -6.73 -3.55
C LEU A 23 -16.73 -6.63 -2.94
N ALA A 24 -17.71 -7.37 -3.47
CA ALA A 24 -19.08 -7.30 -2.98
C ALA A 24 -19.25 -8.00 -1.62
N SER A 25 -18.67 -9.19 -1.48
CA SER A 25 -18.89 -10.07 -0.33
C SER A 25 -17.73 -10.11 0.68
N GLY A 26 -16.51 -9.74 0.27
CA GLY A 26 -15.31 -9.95 1.07
C GLY A 26 -14.81 -11.41 1.07
N ALA A 27 -15.43 -12.29 0.27
CA ALA A 27 -15.03 -13.68 0.15
C ALA A 27 -13.70 -13.82 -0.62
N VAL A 28 -12.88 -14.78 -0.20
CA VAL A 28 -11.64 -15.11 -0.94
C VAL A 28 -12.02 -15.90 -2.18
N ARG A 29 -11.63 -15.41 -3.36
CA ARG A 29 -11.76 -16.11 -4.64
C ARG A 29 -10.63 -17.12 -4.84
N TRP A 30 -9.41 -16.73 -4.48
CA TRP A 30 -8.23 -17.59 -4.50
C TRP A 30 -7.12 -17.01 -3.60
N HIS A 31 -6.13 -17.84 -3.26
CA HIS A 31 -4.90 -17.43 -2.60
C HIS A 31 -3.67 -17.99 -3.32
N SER A 32 -2.52 -17.35 -3.13
CA SER A 32 -1.22 -17.80 -3.64
C SER A 32 -0.12 -17.49 -2.63
N ASP A 33 0.81 -18.43 -2.44
CA ASP A 33 2.01 -18.28 -1.60
C ASP A 33 3.25 -17.87 -2.43
N GLN A 34 3.11 -17.78 -3.76
CA GLN A 34 4.21 -17.52 -4.69
C GLN A 34 4.59 -16.03 -4.80
N ALA A 35 3.86 -15.14 -4.13
CA ALA A 35 4.11 -13.71 -4.12
C ALA A 35 3.55 -13.08 -2.84
N ALA A 36 3.92 -11.86 -2.50
CA ALA A 36 3.44 -11.18 -1.30
C ALA A 36 2.73 -9.86 -1.60
N LYS A 37 3.40 -8.91 -2.28
CA LYS A 37 2.87 -7.55 -2.44
C LYS A 37 2.43 -7.28 -3.89
N PRO A 38 1.12 -7.15 -4.17
CA PRO A 38 0.61 -6.76 -5.49
C PRO A 38 1.15 -5.39 -5.93
N LEU A 39 1.68 -5.31 -7.15
CA LEU A 39 2.28 -4.09 -7.71
C LEU A 39 1.46 -3.54 -8.88
N ALA A 40 1.07 -4.40 -9.81
CA ALA A 40 0.37 -4.01 -11.03
C ALA A 40 -0.54 -5.14 -11.53
N LEU A 41 -1.57 -4.75 -12.27
CA LEU A 41 -2.45 -5.66 -13.02
C LEU A 41 -2.47 -5.22 -14.48
N THR A 42 -2.03 -6.11 -15.36
CA THR A 42 -2.04 -5.87 -16.82
C THR A 42 -2.76 -7.03 -17.51
N GLY A 43 -3.98 -6.78 -17.97
CA GLY A 43 -4.85 -7.84 -18.49
C GLY A 43 -5.21 -8.84 -17.40
N ASP A 44 -4.88 -10.11 -17.62
CA ASP A 44 -5.08 -11.22 -16.68
C ASP A 44 -3.82 -11.58 -15.88
N ARG A 45 -2.77 -10.75 -15.96
CA ARG A 45 -1.52 -10.94 -15.22
C ARG A 45 -1.44 -10.00 -14.04
N LEU A 46 -1.33 -10.58 -12.85
CA LEU A 46 -1.02 -9.89 -11.61
C LEU A 46 0.50 -9.95 -11.38
N ILE A 47 1.15 -8.79 -11.42
CA ILE A 47 2.57 -8.67 -11.09
C ILE A 47 2.67 -8.33 -9.61
N ALA A 48 3.45 -9.11 -8.87
CA ALA A 48 3.64 -8.95 -7.44
C ALA A 48 5.10 -9.15 -7.03
N GLN A 49 5.53 -8.43 -6.00
CA GLN A 49 6.81 -8.65 -5.34
C GLN A 49 6.74 -9.92 -4.50
N VAL A 50 7.75 -10.77 -4.63
CA VAL A 50 7.97 -11.92 -3.75
C VAL A 50 8.65 -11.42 -2.47
N ASP A 51 8.18 -11.92 -1.32
CA ASP A 51 8.87 -11.65 -0.06
C ASP A 51 10.06 -12.60 0.08
N ASN A 52 11.20 -12.20 -0.47
CA ASN A 52 12.46 -12.90 -0.29
C ASN A 52 13.40 -12.01 0.53
N ALA A 53 13.73 -12.44 1.73
CA ALA A 53 14.68 -11.75 2.61
C ALA A 53 16.14 -11.81 2.10
N GLY A 54 16.39 -12.45 0.96
CA GLY A 54 17.67 -12.48 0.28
C GLY A 54 18.20 -11.07 -0.05
N ALA A 55 19.52 -10.94 0.00
CA ALA A 55 20.20 -9.70 -0.38
C ALA A 55 20.38 -9.61 -1.91
N ASN A 56 20.52 -8.39 -2.41
CA ASN A 56 21.01 -8.06 -3.75
C ASN A 56 20.12 -8.54 -4.91
N ALA A 57 18.84 -8.82 -4.65
CA ALA A 57 17.88 -9.20 -5.69
C ALA A 57 16.46 -8.72 -5.37
N LEU A 58 15.71 -8.34 -6.40
CA LEU A 58 14.27 -8.16 -6.36
C LEU A 58 13.62 -9.29 -7.16
N ASP A 59 12.90 -10.15 -6.46
CA ASP A 59 12.11 -11.22 -7.06
C ASP A 59 10.67 -10.74 -7.33
N LEU A 60 10.23 -10.90 -8.57
CA LEU A 60 8.89 -10.61 -9.04
C LEU A 60 8.23 -11.90 -9.51
N ALA A 61 6.95 -12.06 -9.18
CA ALA A 61 6.12 -13.14 -9.68
C ALA A 61 5.01 -12.58 -10.57
N VAL A 62 4.67 -13.35 -11.61
CA VAL A 62 3.51 -13.11 -12.46
C VAL A 62 2.49 -14.20 -12.16
N LEU A 63 1.35 -13.81 -11.60
CA LEU A 63 0.24 -14.71 -11.30
C LEU A 63 -0.89 -14.51 -12.32
N ASP A 64 -1.62 -15.58 -12.62
CA ASP A 64 -2.93 -15.48 -13.24
C ASP A 64 -3.90 -14.77 -12.28
N ALA A 65 -4.48 -13.64 -12.70
CA ALA A 65 -5.33 -12.81 -11.84
C ALA A 65 -6.66 -13.46 -11.46
N ARG A 66 -7.09 -14.52 -12.17
CA ARG A 66 -8.37 -15.22 -11.95
C ARG A 66 -8.23 -16.41 -11.02
N SER A 67 -7.06 -17.04 -10.97
CA SER A 67 -6.81 -18.29 -10.24
C SER A 67 -5.68 -18.20 -9.21
N GLY A 68 -4.80 -17.21 -9.32
CA GLY A 68 -3.60 -17.08 -8.46
C GLY A 68 -2.45 -18.01 -8.86
N ALA A 69 -2.61 -18.80 -9.91
CA ALA A 69 -1.58 -19.71 -10.41
C ALA A 69 -0.35 -18.94 -10.90
N SER A 70 0.85 -19.43 -10.57
CA SER A 70 2.09 -18.86 -11.08
C SER A 70 2.18 -19.08 -12.59
N ARG A 71 2.52 -18.02 -13.32
CA ARG A 71 2.75 -18.05 -14.77
C ARG A 71 4.22 -17.86 -15.11
N ASP A 72 4.90 -16.99 -14.37
CA ASP A 72 6.30 -16.68 -14.58
C ASP A 72 6.91 -16.01 -13.34
N SER A 73 8.23 -15.85 -13.36
CA SER A 73 8.99 -15.13 -12.35
C SER A 73 10.19 -14.43 -12.96
N LEU A 74 10.55 -13.26 -12.43
CA LEU A 74 11.75 -12.53 -12.80
C LEU A 74 12.58 -12.24 -11.54
N ARG A 75 13.85 -12.60 -11.59
CA ARG A 75 14.85 -12.14 -10.61
C ARG A 75 15.64 -10.99 -11.22
N MET A 76 15.48 -9.80 -10.66
CA MET A 76 16.26 -8.62 -11.04
C MET A 76 17.41 -8.43 -10.06
N PRO A 77 18.67 -8.36 -10.52
CA PRO A 77 19.80 -8.07 -9.64
C PRO A 77 19.66 -6.64 -9.08
N LEU A 78 20.00 -6.48 -7.80
CA LEU A 78 20.10 -5.19 -7.12
C LEU A 78 21.55 -4.95 -6.67
N PRO A 79 21.93 -3.69 -6.40
CA PRO A 79 23.23 -3.38 -5.82
C PRO A 79 23.51 -4.14 -4.54
N GLU A 80 24.80 -4.29 -4.23
CA GLU A 80 25.25 -4.89 -2.99
C GLU A 80 24.69 -4.14 -1.76
N GLY A 81 24.24 -4.90 -0.76
CA GLY A 81 23.68 -4.37 0.49
C GLY A 81 22.20 -3.98 0.40
N VAL A 82 21.59 -4.03 -0.78
CA VAL A 82 20.16 -3.75 -0.93
C VAL A 82 19.33 -4.99 -0.63
N ARG A 83 18.38 -4.88 0.32
CA ARG A 83 17.41 -5.94 0.64
C ARG A 83 16.01 -5.53 0.16
N ALA A 84 15.41 -6.34 -0.71
CA ALA A 84 14.09 -6.09 -1.28
C ALA A 84 12.93 -6.60 -0.41
N SER A 85 12.92 -6.21 0.87
CA SER A 85 11.85 -6.63 1.81
C SER A 85 10.49 -6.01 1.43
N VAL A 86 9.39 -6.75 1.60
CA VAL A 86 8.03 -6.19 1.45
C VAL A 86 7.59 -5.40 2.70
N THR A 87 8.23 -5.68 3.84
CA THR A 87 8.00 -5.03 5.12
C THR A 87 9.22 -4.18 5.51
N ASP A 88 8.96 -3.01 6.10
CA ASP A 88 10.02 -2.24 6.74
C ASP A 88 10.65 -3.08 7.88
N THR A 89 11.95 -2.95 8.08
CA THR A 89 12.73 -3.65 9.12
C THR A 89 13.53 -2.63 9.93
N LEU A 90 14.17 -3.07 11.02
CA LEU A 90 15.08 -2.22 11.78
C LEU A 90 16.30 -1.78 10.96
N ASP A 91 16.76 -2.64 10.04
CA ASP A 91 17.95 -2.39 9.23
C ASP A 91 17.68 -1.46 8.04
N GLY A 92 16.41 -1.14 7.78
CA GLY A 92 16.03 -0.26 6.70
C GLY A 92 14.66 -0.51 6.08
N THR A 93 14.40 0.23 5.01
CA THR A 93 13.16 0.16 4.25
C THR A 93 13.43 -0.05 2.77
N PHE A 94 12.57 -0.82 2.11
CA PHE A 94 12.57 -0.96 0.67
C PHE A 94 11.21 -0.54 0.10
N ARG A 95 11.24 0.44 -0.80
CA ARG A 95 10.08 0.96 -1.50
C ARG A 95 10.13 0.50 -2.92
N LEU A 96 9.00 -0.02 -3.38
CA LEU A 96 8.82 -0.49 -4.74
C LEU A 96 7.50 0.09 -5.27
N GLN A 97 7.59 0.73 -6.42
CA GLN A 97 6.45 1.23 -7.18
C GLN A 97 6.51 0.65 -8.59
N ALA A 98 5.34 0.37 -9.16
CA ALA A 98 5.21 -0.06 -10.53
C ALA A 98 4.18 0.81 -11.25
N ARG A 99 4.49 1.20 -12.48
CA ARG A 99 3.60 1.96 -13.36
C ARG A 99 3.55 1.30 -14.72
N GLY A 100 2.36 0.83 -15.09
CA GLY A 100 2.12 0.20 -16.38
C GLY A 100 1.79 1.24 -17.45
N THR A 101 2.43 1.12 -18.61
CA THR A 101 2.16 1.93 -19.81
C THR A 101 2.06 0.99 -21.01
N GLY A 102 0.84 0.58 -21.35
CA GLY A 102 0.60 -0.35 -22.46
C GLY A 102 1.26 -1.70 -22.24
N THR A 103 2.26 -2.02 -23.05
CA THR A 103 3.03 -3.28 -23.00
C THR A 103 4.29 -3.19 -22.15
N GLU A 104 4.52 -2.08 -21.45
CA GLU A 104 5.68 -1.90 -20.58
C GLU A 104 5.24 -1.70 -19.13
N LEU A 105 6.06 -2.20 -18.21
CA LEU A 105 5.94 -1.94 -16.79
C LEU A 105 7.24 -1.32 -16.29
N MET A 106 7.19 -0.03 -15.96
CA MET A 106 8.29 0.63 -15.27
C MET A 106 8.20 0.28 -13.78
N VAL A 107 9.28 -0.27 -13.24
CA VAL A 107 9.44 -0.55 -11.83
C VAL A 107 10.50 0.39 -11.28
N ALA A 108 10.15 1.17 -10.26
CA ALA A 108 11.07 2.06 -9.56
C ALA A 108 11.19 1.62 -8.12
N TRP A 109 12.41 1.59 -7.61
CA TRP A 109 12.71 1.17 -6.26
C TRP A 109 13.65 2.12 -5.55
N GLU A 110 13.58 2.07 -4.23
CA GLU A 110 14.42 2.83 -3.33
C GLU A 110 14.65 2.02 -2.06
N ALA A 111 15.91 1.95 -1.64
CA ALA A 111 16.35 1.25 -0.46
C ALA A 111 17.02 2.25 0.47
N THR A 112 16.53 2.33 1.70
CA THR A 112 17.12 3.15 2.75
C THR A 112 17.69 2.21 3.79
N ALA A 113 19.00 2.23 3.99
CA ALA A 113 19.65 1.50 5.07
C ALA A 113 19.76 2.39 6.30
N THR A 114 19.42 1.84 7.46
CA THR A 114 19.59 2.50 8.76
C THR A 114 20.68 1.76 9.52
N ALA A 115 21.70 2.49 9.99
CA ALA A 115 22.68 1.90 10.89
C ALA A 115 21.99 1.60 12.23
N THR A 116 21.73 0.34 12.50
CA THR A 116 21.23 -0.14 13.79
C THR A 116 22.38 -0.10 14.79
N GLN A 117 22.54 1.04 15.48
CA GLN A 117 23.47 1.14 16.63
C GLN A 117 22.66 1.10 17.93
N GLY A 118 23.06 0.22 18.85
CA GLY A 118 22.47 0.10 20.21
C GLY A 118 22.94 1.17 21.20
N TYR A 119 23.50 2.27 20.70
CA TYR A 119 23.92 3.43 21.48
C TYR A 119 23.41 4.69 20.77
N LEU A 120 22.99 5.69 21.55
CA LEU A 120 22.61 7.00 21.03
C LEU A 120 23.88 7.72 20.54
N PRO A 121 24.12 7.86 19.23
CA PRO A 121 25.30 8.58 18.74
C PRO A 121 25.26 10.03 19.23
N ALA A 122 26.44 10.63 19.44
CA ALA A 122 26.51 12.08 19.66
C ALA A 122 25.84 12.81 18.48
N GLU A 123 25.31 14.03 18.69
CA GLU A 123 24.62 14.79 17.61
C GLU A 123 25.50 14.96 16.35
N ASP A 124 26.82 14.96 16.51
CA ASP A 124 27.81 15.05 15.44
C ASP A 124 28.09 13.71 14.72
N GLU A 125 27.62 12.58 15.26
CA GLU A 125 27.79 11.21 14.73
C GLU A 125 26.55 10.67 14.01
N ILE A 126 25.49 11.49 13.85
CA ILE A 126 24.27 11.09 13.13
C ILE A 126 24.62 10.87 11.64
N GLN A 127 24.96 9.61 11.30
CA GLN A 127 25.16 9.21 9.91
C GLN A 127 23.81 9.33 9.19
N SER A 128 23.81 10.12 8.13
CA SER A 128 22.66 10.17 7.22
C SER A 128 22.41 8.77 6.66
N PRO A 129 21.15 8.31 6.60
CA PRO A 129 20.85 6.99 6.07
C PRO A 129 21.33 6.89 4.63
N SER A 130 21.93 5.76 4.28
CA SER A 130 22.33 5.49 2.90
C SER A 130 21.08 5.19 2.08
N VAL A 131 20.86 5.96 1.01
CA VAL A 131 19.71 5.78 0.11
C VAL A 131 20.19 5.43 -1.29
N VAL A 132 19.81 4.23 -1.73
CA VAL A 132 20.07 3.74 -3.08
C VAL A 132 18.75 3.65 -3.81
N ALA A 133 18.67 4.26 -4.99
CA ALA A 133 17.48 4.20 -5.82
C ALA A 133 17.81 3.59 -7.19
N GLY A 134 16.80 2.99 -7.81
CA GLY A 134 16.93 2.56 -9.20
C GLY A 134 15.59 2.35 -9.88
N SER A 135 15.68 2.12 -11.19
CA SER A 135 14.48 1.81 -11.99
C SER A 135 14.82 0.88 -13.14
N ALA A 136 13.85 0.06 -13.51
CA ALA A 136 13.93 -0.89 -14.60
C ALA A 136 12.63 -0.87 -15.42
N VAL A 137 12.72 -1.22 -16.69
CA VAL A 137 11.56 -1.40 -17.57
C VAL A 137 11.42 -2.87 -17.90
N LEU A 138 10.24 -3.41 -17.65
CA LEU A 138 9.88 -4.78 -17.95
C LEU A 138 9.00 -4.82 -19.20
N ASP A 139 9.29 -5.75 -20.10
CA ASP A 139 8.48 -6.01 -21.28
C ASP A 139 7.35 -6.99 -20.92
N LEU A 140 6.12 -6.55 -21.15
CA LEU A 140 4.90 -7.33 -20.98
C LEU A 140 4.31 -7.80 -22.32
N SER A 141 4.92 -7.47 -23.47
CA SER A 141 4.43 -7.90 -24.79
C SER A 141 4.51 -9.41 -24.98
N THR A 142 5.47 -10.06 -24.32
CA THR A 142 5.62 -11.52 -24.36
C THR A 142 4.96 -12.19 -23.15
N PRO A 143 4.66 -13.50 -23.22
CA PRO A 143 4.18 -14.26 -22.07
C PRO A 143 5.15 -14.27 -20.89
N ARG A 144 6.46 -14.14 -21.17
CA ARG A 144 7.51 -14.07 -20.16
C ARG A 144 7.77 -12.62 -19.75
N LEU A 145 8.06 -12.41 -18.48
CA LEU A 145 8.47 -11.13 -17.94
C LEU A 145 9.96 -10.94 -18.23
N LEU A 146 10.30 -10.06 -19.18
CA LEU A 146 11.67 -9.82 -19.59
C LEU A 146 12.14 -8.42 -19.15
N LEU A 147 13.40 -8.33 -18.74
CA LEU A 147 14.05 -7.05 -18.47
C LEU A 147 14.41 -6.40 -19.81
N LYS A 148 13.80 -5.25 -20.13
CA LYS A 148 14.07 -4.54 -21.39
C LYS A 148 15.31 -3.65 -21.30
N ALA A 149 15.62 -3.14 -20.11
CA ALA A 149 16.79 -2.33 -19.82
C ALA A 149 17.33 -2.64 -18.44
N GLU A 150 18.66 -2.66 -18.28
CA GLU A 150 19.30 -2.85 -16.99
C GLU A 150 18.87 -1.78 -15.98
N PRO A 151 18.84 -2.10 -14.68
CA PRO A 151 18.40 -1.15 -13.67
C PRO A 151 19.35 0.05 -13.64
N ALA A 152 18.84 1.25 -13.92
CA ALA A 152 19.61 2.47 -13.72
C ALA A 152 19.70 2.74 -12.22
N VAL A 153 20.89 2.59 -11.63
CA VAL A 153 21.15 2.77 -10.18
C VAL A 153 21.73 4.15 -9.92
N ARG A 154 21.24 4.82 -8.87
CA ARG A 154 21.76 6.12 -8.41
C ARG A 154 21.81 6.15 -6.88
N GLN A 155 22.94 6.63 -6.35
CA GLN A 155 23.03 7.05 -4.95
C GLN A 155 22.32 8.40 -4.81
N VAL A 156 21.39 8.50 -3.87
CA VAL A 156 20.62 9.73 -3.64
C VAL A 156 20.77 10.18 -2.18
N ARG A 157 20.69 11.49 -1.95
CA ARG A 157 20.83 12.06 -0.60
C ARG A 157 19.55 11.96 0.24
N SER A 158 18.43 11.63 -0.38
CA SER A 158 17.13 11.60 0.30
C SER A 158 16.14 10.68 -0.41
N ALA A 159 15.22 10.13 0.37
CA ALA A 159 14.13 9.32 -0.10
C ALA A 159 13.19 10.13 -1.00
N SER A 160 13.05 9.72 -2.25
CA SER A 160 12.25 10.34 -3.31
C SER A 160 10.98 9.53 -3.62
N LEU A 161 11.04 8.20 -3.45
CA LEU A 161 9.87 7.35 -3.58
C LEU A 161 9.04 7.41 -2.30
N SER A 162 8.14 8.40 -2.24
CA SER A 162 7.19 8.48 -1.14
C SER A 162 6.34 7.19 -1.08
N ARG A 163 5.91 6.81 0.13
CA ARG A 163 4.81 5.84 0.28
C ARG A 163 3.65 6.33 -0.58
N ALA A 164 2.86 5.42 -1.14
CA ALA A 164 1.64 5.76 -1.87
C ALA A 164 0.83 6.78 -1.05
N SER A 165 1.00 8.05 -1.40
CA SER A 165 0.47 9.19 -0.68
C SER A 165 -0.73 9.65 -1.48
N LEU A 166 -1.83 9.88 -0.78
CA LEU A 166 -2.97 10.53 -1.39
C LEU A 166 -2.52 11.86 -1.98
N GLU A 167 -2.89 12.12 -3.22
CA GLU A 167 -2.67 13.41 -3.84
C GLU A 167 -3.59 14.42 -3.15
N GLU A 168 -3.00 15.45 -2.55
CA GLU A 168 -3.75 16.58 -2.01
C GLU A 168 -4.20 17.47 -3.17
N VAL A 169 -5.49 17.79 -3.21
CA VAL A 169 -6.01 18.61 -4.30
C VAL A 169 -5.55 20.05 -4.11
N SER A 170 -4.73 20.54 -5.04
CA SER A 170 -4.18 21.90 -5.03
C SER A 170 -5.25 22.98 -5.17
N SER A 171 -6.35 22.68 -5.86
CA SER A 171 -7.55 23.52 -5.94
C SER A 171 -8.72 22.85 -5.22
N ARG A 172 -9.43 23.60 -4.37
CA ARG A 172 -10.60 23.06 -3.64
C ARG A 172 -11.66 22.60 -4.65
N VAL A 173 -11.89 21.29 -4.71
CA VAL A 173 -12.95 20.70 -5.55
C VAL A 173 -14.31 20.89 -4.87
N VAL A 174 -14.34 20.77 -3.54
CA VAL A 174 -15.56 20.97 -2.76
C VAL A 174 -15.56 22.39 -2.19
N ALA A 175 -16.48 23.23 -2.70
CA ALA A 175 -16.72 24.56 -2.17
C ALA A 175 -17.27 24.48 -0.73
N GLY A 176 -16.74 25.31 0.18
CA GLY A 176 -17.21 25.38 1.57
C GLY A 176 -16.74 24.25 2.51
N GLY A 177 -16.11 23.20 2.00
CA GLY A 177 -15.50 22.17 2.85
C GLY A 177 -14.35 22.74 3.68
N GLN A 178 -14.42 22.62 5.00
CA GLN A 178 -13.30 22.89 5.89
C GLN A 178 -12.44 21.62 6.00
N GLY A 179 -11.11 21.76 6.00
CA GLY A 179 -10.19 20.62 6.11
C GLY A 179 -9.48 20.22 4.81
N ARG A 180 -8.63 19.19 4.93
CA ARG A 180 -7.75 18.72 3.85
C ARG A 180 -8.54 17.91 2.82
N GLN A 181 -8.33 18.18 1.53
CA GLN A 181 -8.99 17.48 0.42
C GLN A 181 -8.01 16.54 -0.27
N LEU A 182 -8.36 15.27 -0.38
CA LEU A 182 -7.47 14.21 -0.86
C LEU A 182 -8.15 13.42 -1.97
N LEU A 183 -7.46 13.16 -3.07
CA LEU A 183 -7.99 12.37 -4.18
C LEU A 183 -8.01 10.88 -3.85
N ALA A 184 -9.08 10.20 -4.26
CA ALA A 184 -9.08 8.75 -4.35
C ALA A 184 -8.00 8.26 -5.31
N ALA A 185 -7.60 6.98 -5.17
CA ALA A 185 -6.56 6.38 -6.00
C ALA A 185 -6.88 6.39 -7.52
N ASP A 186 -8.15 6.50 -7.90
CA ASP A 186 -8.61 6.61 -9.29
C ASP A 186 -8.87 8.05 -9.75
N GLY A 187 -8.68 9.04 -8.87
CA GLY A 187 -8.96 10.45 -9.13
C GLY A 187 -10.44 10.81 -9.27
N ARG A 188 -11.38 9.87 -9.06
CA ARG A 188 -12.82 10.09 -9.31
C ARG A 188 -13.59 10.58 -8.10
N HIS A 189 -12.96 10.58 -6.92
CA HIS A 189 -13.59 10.97 -5.67
C HIS A 189 -12.65 11.82 -4.83
N VAL A 190 -13.23 12.61 -3.94
CA VAL A 190 -12.50 13.47 -3.01
C VAL A 190 -12.89 13.09 -1.59
N LEU A 191 -11.89 12.87 -0.75
CA LEU A 191 -12.02 12.75 0.70
C LEU A 191 -11.77 14.11 1.33
N VAL A 192 -12.73 14.58 2.11
CA VAL A 192 -12.54 15.68 3.06
C VAL A 192 -12.44 15.07 4.46
N THR A 193 -11.37 15.41 5.19
CA THR A 193 -11.14 14.93 6.56
C THR A 193 -11.20 16.07 7.56
N GLU A 194 -11.88 15.82 8.68
CA GLU A 194 -11.99 16.74 9.81
C GLU A 194 -11.73 15.98 11.12
N PRO A 195 -11.10 16.60 12.14
CA PRO A 195 -11.06 16.04 13.48
C PRO A 195 -12.47 15.88 14.06
N ALA A 196 -12.76 14.72 14.66
CA ALA A 196 -14.03 14.49 15.33
C ALA A 196 -14.05 15.20 16.69
N LYS A 197 -14.87 16.24 16.83
CA LYS A 197 -15.02 16.98 18.09
C LYS A 197 -15.60 16.06 19.18
N GLY A 198 -14.88 15.94 20.30
CA GLY A 198 -15.35 15.19 21.48
C GLY A 198 -15.37 13.67 21.32
N ALA A 199 -14.59 13.10 20.40
CA ALA A 199 -14.52 11.66 20.21
C ALA A 199 -14.01 10.95 21.48
N LYS A 200 -14.91 10.22 22.16
CA LYS A 200 -14.55 9.35 23.30
C LYS A 200 -13.89 8.05 22.84
N ASN A 201 -14.21 7.61 21.63
CA ASN A 201 -13.63 6.43 21.03
C ASN A 201 -12.34 6.81 20.27
N PRO A 202 -11.15 6.31 20.66
CA PRO A 202 -9.91 6.60 19.95
C PRO A 202 -9.89 6.09 18.51
N LEU A 203 -10.82 5.20 18.13
CA LEU A 203 -10.99 4.72 16.76
C LEU A 203 -11.77 5.69 15.86
N GLU A 204 -12.34 6.75 16.41
CA GLU A 204 -13.21 7.72 15.71
C GLU A 204 -12.67 9.15 15.81
N ARG A 205 -11.34 9.31 15.83
CA ARG A 205 -10.66 10.62 15.96
C ARG A 205 -10.91 11.57 14.80
N HIS A 206 -11.31 11.04 13.65
CA HIS A 206 -11.56 11.79 12.44
C HIS A 206 -12.93 11.43 11.85
N ARG A 207 -13.48 12.37 11.09
CA ARG A 207 -14.62 12.16 10.23
C ARG A 207 -14.18 12.31 8.79
N TRP A 208 -14.43 11.27 8.00
CA TRP A 208 -14.22 11.28 6.57
C TRP A 208 -15.54 11.57 5.89
N THR A 209 -15.54 12.50 4.94
CA THR A 209 -16.69 12.78 4.07
C THR A 209 -16.23 12.63 2.63
N ILE A 210 -16.95 11.80 1.88
CA ILE A 210 -16.60 11.47 0.50
C ILE A 210 -17.52 12.23 -0.45
N TYR A 211 -16.91 12.80 -1.48
CA TYR A 211 -17.56 13.53 -2.54
C TYR A 211 -17.18 12.96 -3.90
N ASP A 212 -18.05 13.11 -4.88
CA ASP A 212 -17.66 12.94 -6.28
C ASP A 212 -16.93 14.19 -6.81
N ARG A 213 -16.50 14.15 -8.08
CA ARG A 213 -15.80 15.27 -8.73
C ARG A 213 -16.68 16.48 -9.04
N SER A 214 -18.01 16.33 -9.02
CA SER A 214 -18.94 17.45 -9.15
C SER A 214 -19.14 18.20 -7.82
N GLY A 215 -18.65 17.63 -6.71
CA GLY A 215 -18.84 18.15 -5.37
C GLY A 215 -20.08 17.60 -4.66
N ALA A 216 -20.78 16.62 -5.25
CA ALA A 216 -21.91 15.97 -4.61
C ALA A 216 -21.42 15.04 -3.49
N ARG A 217 -22.04 15.14 -2.31
CA ARG A 217 -21.69 14.33 -1.15
C ARG A 217 -22.24 12.90 -1.31
N LEU A 218 -21.35 11.92 -1.23
CA LEU A 218 -21.70 10.49 -1.31
C LEU A 218 -21.96 9.86 0.07
N GLY A 219 -21.28 10.33 1.11
CA GLY A 219 -21.45 9.80 2.46
C GLY A 219 -20.39 10.25 3.45
N SER A 220 -20.49 9.78 4.69
CA SER A 220 -19.51 10.06 5.74
C SER A 220 -19.31 8.86 6.66
N VAL A 221 -18.06 8.65 7.08
CA VAL A 221 -17.66 7.54 7.94
C VAL A 221 -16.73 8.05 9.06
N PRO A 222 -16.81 7.49 10.27
CA PRO A 222 -15.80 7.74 11.29
C PRO A 222 -14.48 7.04 10.92
N ALA A 223 -13.36 7.63 11.29
CA ALA A 223 -12.03 7.10 10.99
C ALA A 223 -11.03 7.34 12.13
N MET A 224 -10.10 6.42 12.28
CA MET A 224 -9.03 6.52 13.29
C MET A 224 -7.93 7.49 12.86
N VAL A 225 -7.65 7.54 11.55
CA VAL A 225 -6.59 8.36 10.94
C VAL A 225 -7.19 9.45 10.08
N SER A 226 -6.44 10.53 9.85
CA SER A 226 -6.89 11.65 9.01
C SER A 226 -7.03 11.25 7.54
N ALA A 227 -6.25 10.27 7.06
CA ALA A 227 -6.40 9.77 5.70
C ALA A 227 -5.70 8.43 5.49
N THR A 228 -6.11 7.68 4.47
CA THR A 228 -5.43 6.50 3.93
C THR A 228 -5.79 6.36 2.45
N PRO A 229 -4.93 5.77 1.58
CA PRO A 229 -5.32 5.42 0.21
C PRO A 229 -6.68 4.73 0.18
N PHE A 230 -7.59 5.28 -0.62
CA PHE A 230 -8.97 4.82 -0.69
C PHE A 230 -9.50 4.79 -2.12
N LEU A 231 -10.58 4.05 -2.30
CA LEU A 231 -11.32 3.94 -3.55
C LEU A 231 -12.81 3.83 -3.26
N VAL A 232 -13.64 4.35 -4.15
CA VAL A 232 -15.10 4.20 -4.07
C VAL A 232 -15.57 3.44 -5.29
N VAL A 233 -16.35 2.37 -5.07
CA VAL A 233 -17.02 1.61 -6.13
C VAL A 233 -18.51 1.53 -5.79
N GLY A 234 -19.35 2.14 -6.62
CA GLY A 234 -20.76 2.33 -6.29
C GLY A 234 -20.91 3.15 -5.00
N SER A 235 -21.63 2.60 -4.02
CA SER A 235 -21.82 3.21 -2.70
C SER A 235 -20.85 2.70 -1.63
N THR A 236 -19.80 1.96 -2.01
CA THR A 236 -18.88 1.33 -1.06
C THR A 236 -17.51 1.99 -1.10
N LEU A 237 -17.05 2.46 0.06
CA LEU A 237 -15.70 2.94 0.31
C LEU A 237 -14.81 1.76 0.68
N TYR A 238 -13.73 1.57 -0.07
CA TYR A 238 -12.66 0.63 0.24
C TYR A 238 -11.43 1.39 0.70
N HIS A 239 -10.88 0.98 1.84
CA HIS A 239 -9.69 1.62 2.38
C HIS A 239 -8.90 0.66 3.27
N VAL A 240 -7.60 0.91 3.44
CA VAL A 240 -6.78 0.15 4.38
C VAL A 240 -6.80 0.83 5.73
N ALA A 241 -7.29 0.13 6.75
CA ALA A 241 -7.12 0.51 8.15
C ALA A 241 -5.75 0.02 8.65
N PRO A 242 -4.95 0.87 9.34
CA PRO A 242 -3.69 0.43 9.90
C PRO A 242 -3.92 -0.49 11.11
N ALA A 243 -2.89 -1.27 11.45
CA ALA A 243 -2.88 -2.05 12.67
C ALA A 243 -3.02 -1.12 13.89
N HIS A 244 -3.77 -1.56 14.89
CA HIS A 244 -4.00 -0.78 16.11
C HIS A 244 -4.40 -1.70 17.25
N ALA A 245 -4.22 -1.22 18.47
CA ALA A 245 -4.68 -1.88 19.68
C ALA A 245 -5.52 -0.92 20.53
N PHE A 246 -6.49 -1.46 21.25
CA PHE A 246 -7.31 -0.69 22.17
C PHE A 246 -7.75 -1.56 23.35
N LEU A 247 -8.09 -0.92 24.47
CA LEU A 247 -8.65 -1.62 25.63
C LEU A 247 -10.16 -1.82 25.42
N ARG A 248 -10.62 -3.05 25.65
CA ARG A 248 -12.04 -3.41 25.71
C ARG A 248 -12.26 -4.30 26.92
N ASP A 249 -13.11 -3.84 27.84
CA ASP A 249 -13.42 -4.56 29.09
C ASP A 249 -12.14 -4.93 29.88
N GLY A 250 -11.21 -3.98 29.96
CA GLY A 250 -9.90 -4.14 30.63
C GLY A 250 -8.88 -5.01 29.88
N LYS A 251 -9.22 -5.56 28.71
CA LYS A 251 -8.32 -6.40 27.90
C LYS A 251 -7.78 -5.64 26.70
N LEU A 252 -6.49 -5.79 26.43
CA LEU A 252 -5.88 -5.31 25.20
C LEU A 252 -6.39 -6.15 24.03
N VAL A 253 -7.03 -5.49 23.06
CA VAL A 253 -7.49 -6.09 21.81
C VAL A 253 -6.65 -5.52 20.68
N GLU A 254 -5.90 -6.39 20.02
CA GLU A 254 -5.12 -6.04 18.84
C GLU A 254 -5.90 -6.32 17.56
N ARG A 255 -5.79 -5.42 16.60
CA ARG A 255 -6.33 -5.55 15.25
C ARG A 255 -5.19 -5.39 14.24
N PRO A 256 -4.98 -6.37 13.36
CA PRO A 256 -4.00 -6.22 12.29
C PRO A 256 -4.45 -5.13 11.32
N ALA A 257 -3.54 -4.70 10.44
CA ALA A 257 -3.93 -3.91 9.28
C ALA A 257 -4.99 -4.69 8.48
N ALA A 258 -5.94 -3.99 7.87
CA ALA A 258 -7.06 -4.63 7.19
C ALA A 258 -7.58 -3.80 6.02
N LEU A 259 -7.96 -4.46 4.93
CA LEU A 259 -8.81 -3.87 3.91
C LEU A 259 -10.26 -3.90 4.41
N ARG A 260 -10.91 -2.74 4.42
CA ARG A 260 -12.30 -2.58 4.86
C ARG A 260 -13.17 -2.13 3.71
N ALA A 261 -14.41 -2.61 3.70
CA ALA A 261 -15.48 -2.12 2.86
C ALA A 261 -16.56 -1.49 3.72
N VAL A 262 -16.89 -0.23 3.44
CA VAL A 262 -17.85 0.55 4.23
C VAL A 262 -18.92 1.11 3.29
N ASN A 263 -20.19 0.84 3.59
CA ASN A 263 -21.29 1.42 2.85
C ASN A 263 -21.43 2.91 3.20
N LEU A 264 -21.24 3.79 2.22
CA LEU A 264 -21.22 5.25 2.42
C LEU A 264 -22.56 5.84 2.83
N THR A 265 -23.67 5.19 2.45
CA THR A 265 -25.03 5.63 2.81
C THR A 265 -25.32 5.40 4.30
N THR A 266 -24.89 4.25 4.82
CA THR A 266 -25.18 3.84 6.21
C THR A 266 -24.01 4.10 7.18
N GLY A 267 -22.81 4.31 6.65
CA GLY A 267 -21.57 4.37 7.42
C GLY A 267 -21.12 3.03 8.02
N LYS A 268 -21.82 1.93 7.73
CA LYS A 268 -21.56 0.61 8.32
C LYS A 268 -20.54 -0.16 7.49
N GLU A 269 -19.64 -0.84 8.20
CA GLU A 269 -18.75 -1.84 7.59
C GLU A 269 -19.59 -3.00 7.03
N THR A 270 -19.37 -3.33 5.77
CA THR A 270 -20.01 -4.48 5.12
C THR A 270 -19.15 -5.74 5.26
N TRP A 271 -17.83 -5.59 5.19
CA TRP A 271 -16.87 -6.66 5.48
C TRP A 271 -15.48 -6.08 5.77
N THR A 272 -14.63 -6.89 6.38
CA THR A 272 -13.22 -6.59 6.65
C THR A 272 -12.35 -7.82 6.40
N LYS A 273 -11.13 -7.61 5.89
CA LYS A 273 -10.15 -8.67 5.68
C LYS A 273 -8.77 -8.22 6.14
N ALA A 274 -8.10 -9.05 6.92
CA ALA A 274 -6.74 -8.78 7.37
C ALA A 274 -5.80 -8.63 6.15
N ALA A 275 -4.91 -7.65 6.23
CA ALA A 275 -3.92 -7.32 5.23
C ALA A 275 -2.55 -7.24 5.88
N GLY A 276 -1.52 -7.62 5.13
CA GLY A 276 -0.13 -7.48 5.57
C GLY A 276 0.23 -6.00 5.74
N ALA A 277 0.84 -5.67 6.87
CA ALA A 277 1.42 -4.36 7.10
C ALA A 277 2.78 -4.31 6.41
N THR A 278 3.04 -3.26 5.62
CA THR A 278 4.37 -3.02 5.04
C THR A 278 5.24 -2.15 5.94
N THR A 279 4.72 -1.70 7.08
CA THR A 279 5.38 -0.78 8.00
C THR A 279 5.71 -1.49 9.30
N PHE A 280 6.95 -1.35 9.75
CA PHE A 280 7.39 -1.83 11.05
C PHE A 280 6.70 -1.01 12.15
N ALA A 281 6.12 -1.70 13.12
CA ALA A 281 5.50 -1.11 14.30
C ALA A 281 5.93 -1.85 15.58
N GLY A 282 7.02 -2.63 15.51
CA GLY A 282 7.56 -3.34 16.66
C GLY A 282 8.31 -2.41 17.62
N PRO A 283 8.60 -2.86 18.84
CA PRO A 283 9.48 -2.12 19.74
C PRO A 283 10.85 -1.95 19.10
N PHE A 284 11.44 -0.76 19.24
CA PHE A 284 12.86 -0.60 19.00
C PHE A 284 13.62 -1.35 20.10
N PRO A 285 14.72 -2.06 19.77
CA PRO A 285 15.57 -2.65 20.80
C PRO A 285 16.09 -1.55 21.75
N PRO A 286 16.32 -1.88 23.05
CA PRO A 286 16.84 -0.94 24.04
C PRO A 286 18.25 -0.46 23.73
#